data_AF-A0AAW8KTN4-F1
#
_entry.id   AF-A0AAW8KTN4-F1
#
_cell.length_a   1.000
_cell.length_b   1.000
_cell.length_c   1.000
_cell.angle_alpha   90.00
_cell.angle_beta   90.00
_cell.angle_gamma   90.00
#
_symmetry.space_group_name_H-M   'P 1'
#
loop_
_entity.id
_entity.type
_entity.pdbx_description
1 polymer ?
#
loop_
_entity_poly.entity_id
_entity_poly.type
_entity_poly.pdbx_seq_one_letter_code
_entity_poly.pdbx_strand_id
1 'polypeptide(L)' 'AHTRAMQMVRPGMMEYALEAELNYIFGQNGCVPSYNSIVGGGANACILHYVENNQPLKDGDLVLIDAACEYEFY' A
#
# COMPACT_ATOMS: atom_id res chain seq x y z
N ALA A 1 7.53 1.76 6.60
CA ALA A 1 6.44 0.99 5.95
C ALA A 1 6.78 0.61 4.50
N HIS A 2 7.02 1.56 3.58
CA HIS A 2 7.33 1.27 2.16
C HIS A 2 8.44 0.23 1.92
N THR A 3 9.57 0.34 2.62
CA THR A 3 10.66 -0.65 2.49
C THR A 3 10.21 -2.07 2.83
N ARG A 4 9.34 -2.23 3.84
CA ARG A 4 8.77 -3.53 4.21
C ARG A 4 7.83 -4.04 3.11
N ALA A 5 6.97 -3.18 2.56
CA ALA A 5 6.09 -3.54 1.46
C ALA A 5 6.89 -4.02 0.23
N MET A 6 7.98 -3.32 -0.14
CA MET A 6 8.87 -3.74 -1.23
C MET A 6 9.57 -5.09 -0.98
N GLN A 7 9.84 -5.45 0.28
CA GLN A 7 10.42 -6.76 0.62
C GLN A 7 9.39 -7.89 0.65
N MET A 8 8.12 -7.58 0.88
CA MET A 8 7.03 -8.54 1.03
C MET A 8 6.29 -8.84 -0.28
N VAL A 9 6.25 -7.87 -1.19
CA VAL A 9 5.48 -7.98 -2.43
C VAL A 9 5.90 -9.19 -3.27
N ARG A 10 4.91 -9.92 -3.77
CA ARG A 10 5.07 -11.04 -4.71
C ARG A 10 3.86 -11.12 -5.64
N PRO A 11 4.02 -11.65 -6.87
CA PRO A 11 2.88 -11.92 -7.74
C PRO A 11 1.83 -12.80 -7.06
N GLY A 12 0.55 -12.51 -7.32
CA GLY A 12 -0.61 -13.20 -6.75
C GLY A 12 -1.07 -12.69 -5.39
N MET A 13 -0.35 -11.74 -4.77
CA MET A 13 -0.89 -11.03 -3.61
C MET A 13 -2.05 -10.13 -3.99
N MET A 14 -2.97 -9.90 -3.06
CA MET A 14 -3.96 -8.83 -3.20
C MET A 14 -3.34 -7.49 -2.83
N GLU A 15 -3.75 -6.42 -3.51
CA GLU A 15 -3.32 -5.04 -3.19
C GLU A 15 -3.56 -4.69 -1.72
N TYR A 16 -4.75 -4.98 -1.17
CA TYR A 16 -5.07 -4.76 0.25
C TYR A 16 -4.13 -5.51 1.22
N ALA A 17 -3.46 -6.58 0.78
CA ALA A 17 -2.51 -7.28 1.63
C ALA A 17 -1.24 -6.45 1.85
N LEU A 18 -0.82 -5.65 0.86
CA LEU A 18 0.24 -4.67 1.07
C LEU A 18 -0.23 -3.49 1.92
N GLU A 19 -1.47 -3.03 1.74
CA GLU A 19 -2.06 -2.02 2.62
C GLU A 19 -2.05 -2.49 4.09
N ALA A 20 -2.40 -3.74 4.35
CA ALA A 20 -2.34 -4.33 5.68
C ALA A 20 -0.90 -4.33 6.26
N GLU A 21 0.12 -4.62 5.45
CA GLU A 21 1.52 -4.55 5.87
C GLU A 21 1.96 -3.10 6.17
N LEU A 22 1.50 -2.12 5.40
CA LEU A 22 1.77 -0.71 5.66
C LEU A 22 1.16 -0.30 7.00
N ASN A 23 -0.12 -0.61 7.21
CA ASN A 23 -0.86 -0.32 8.43
C ASN A 23 -0.29 -1.03 9.65
N TYR A 24 0.18 -2.26 9.49
CA TYR A 24 0.87 -2.99 10.55
C TYR A 24 2.13 -2.25 11.01
N ILE A 25 2.96 -1.81 10.06
CA ILE A 25 4.19 -1.05 10.39
C ILE A 25 3.85 0.32 10.98
N PHE A 26 2.81 1.01 10.52
CA PHE A 26 2.36 2.26 11.13
C PHE A 26 1.94 2.03 12.59
N GLY A 27 1.07 1.05 12.84
CA GLY A 27 0.58 0.72 14.18
C GLY A 27 1.69 0.27 15.13
N GLN A 28 2.68 -0.49 14.65
CA GLN A 28 3.87 -0.84 15.45
C GLN A 28 4.66 0.37 15.95
N ASN A 29 4.58 1.51 15.24
CA ASN A 29 5.25 2.76 15.61
C ASN A 29 4.30 3.77 16.26
N GLY A 30 3.08 3.35 16.64
CA GLY A 30 2.09 4.21 17.29
C GLY A 30 1.41 5.21 16.35
N CYS A 31 1.52 5.02 15.03
CA CYS A 31 0.92 5.90 14.03
C CYS A 31 -0.37 5.31 13.47
N VAL A 32 -1.21 6.18 12.89
CA VAL A 32 -2.37 5.81 12.06
C VAL A 32 -2.15 6.27 10.62
N PRO A 33 -2.87 5.78 9.61
CA PRO A 33 -2.76 6.32 8.24
C PRO A 33 -3.20 7.78 8.19
N SER A 34 -2.44 8.65 7.52
CA SER A 34 -2.79 10.07 7.34
C SER A 34 -3.85 10.30 6.25
N TYR A 35 -3.96 9.36 5.31
CA TYR A 35 -4.97 9.30 4.25
C TYR A 35 -5.18 7.84 3.84
N ASN A 36 -6.22 7.58 3.04
CA ASN A 36 -6.48 6.24 2.51
C ASN A 36 -5.29 5.81 1.64
N SER A 37 -4.66 4.69 1.99
CA SER A 37 -3.51 4.19 1.23
C SER A 37 -3.93 3.82 -0.18
N ILE A 38 -3.08 4.14 -1.15
CA ILE A 38 -3.22 3.77 -2.56
C ILE A 38 -2.24 2.62 -2.81
N VAL A 39 -2.75 1.46 -3.23
CA VAL A 39 -1.94 0.33 -3.70
C VAL A 39 -2.47 -0.11 -5.05
N GLY A 40 -1.92 0.47 -6.12
CA GLY A 40 -2.37 0.21 -7.49
C GLY A 40 -1.37 -0.63 -8.29
N GLY A 41 -1.74 -1.86 -8.64
CA GLY A 41 -1.00 -2.70 -9.57
C GLY A 41 -1.35 -2.42 -11.04
N GLY A 42 -0.35 -2.44 -11.92
CA GLY A 42 -0.54 -2.31 -13.37
C GLY A 42 -1.28 -1.03 -13.76
N ALA A 43 -2.40 -1.17 -14.48
CA ALA A 43 -3.20 -0.03 -14.93
C ALA A 43 -3.87 0.75 -13.78
N ASN A 44 -4.04 0.15 -12.60
CA ASN A 44 -4.60 0.84 -11.43
C ASN A 44 -3.67 1.96 -10.94
N ALA A 45 -2.35 1.84 -11.17
CA ALA A 45 -1.38 2.89 -10.86
C ALA A 45 -1.62 4.19 -11.66
N CYS A 46 -2.39 4.15 -12.74
CA CYS A 46 -2.75 5.32 -13.54
C CYS A 46 -4.00 6.05 -13.02
N ILE A 47 -4.67 5.53 -11.99
CA ILE A 47 -5.81 6.18 -11.33
C ILE A 47 -5.26 6.91 -10.09
N LEU A 48 -5.31 8.25 -10.12
CA LEU A 48 -4.61 9.10 -9.13
C LEU A 48 -5.00 8.84 -7.68
N HIS A 49 -6.28 8.55 -7.41
CA HIS A 49 -6.79 8.25 -6.07
C HIS A 49 -7.43 6.86 -6.03
N TYR A 50 -6.70 5.85 -6.51
CA TYR A 50 -7.12 4.44 -6.44
C TYR A 50 -7.06 3.93 -5.00
N VAL A 51 -8.22 3.77 -4.35
CA VAL A 51 -8.31 3.34 -2.94
C VAL A 51 -9.06 2.03 -2.79
N GLU A 52 -9.50 1.43 -3.91
CA GLU A 52 -10.22 0.16 -3.90
C GLU A 52 -9.32 -0.99 -3.43
N ASN A 53 -8.03 -0.96 -3.78
CA ASN A 53 -6.98 -1.90 -3.34
C ASN A 53 -7.44 -3.37 -3.40
N ASN A 54 -8.26 -3.74 -4.38
CA ASN A 54 -8.99 -5.01 -4.38
C ASN A 54 -8.66 -5.92 -5.55
N GLN A 55 -7.61 -5.60 -6.31
CA GLN A 55 -7.14 -6.44 -7.40
C GLN A 55 -5.92 -7.27 -6.99
N PRO A 56 -5.71 -8.43 -7.66
CA PRO A 56 -4.48 -9.18 -7.51
C PRO A 56 -3.32 -8.48 -8.24
N LEU A 57 -2.15 -8.45 -7.60
CA LEU A 57 -0.89 -8.04 -8.18
C LEU A 57 -0.40 -9.12 -9.16
N LYS A 58 -0.12 -8.73 -10.40
CA LYS A 58 0.26 -9.66 -11.46
C LYS A 58 1.77 -9.64 -11.66
N ASP A 59 2.31 -10.77 -12.11
CA ASP A 59 3.72 -10.84 -12.51
C ASP A 59 3.97 -9.92 -13.72
N GLY A 60 5.08 -9.20 -13.70
CA GLY A 60 5.46 -8.22 -14.73
C GLY A 60 4.83 -6.83 -14.59
N ASP A 61 3.80 -6.65 -13.74
CA ASP A 61 3.22 -5.34 -13.46
C ASP A 61 4.06 -4.54 -12.46
N LEU A 62 4.11 -3.22 -12.64
CA LEU A 62 4.53 -2.31 -11.58
C LEU A 62 3.43 -2.17 -10.52
N VAL A 63 3.83 -1.82 -9.29
CA VAL A 63 2.90 -1.48 -8.22
C VAL A 63 3.26 -0.09 -7.70
N LEU A 64 2.30 0.82 -7.77
CA LEU A 64 2.40 2.14 -7.16
C LEU A 64 1.82 2.06 -5.75
N ILE A 65 2.60 2.51 -4.77
CA ILE A 65 2.16 2.69 -3.40
C ILE A 65 2.29 4.17 -3.06
N ASP A 66 1.16 4.78 -2.70
CA ASP A 66 1.13 6.10 -2.06
C ASP A 66 0.44 5.93 -0.70
N ALA A 67 1.23 6.04 0.36
CA ALA A 67 0.78 5.91 1.73
C ALA A 67 1.63 6.78 2.64
N ALA A 68 1.06 7.22 3.75
CA ALA A 68 1.81 7.82 4.84
C ALA A 68 1.06 7.60 6.14
N CYS A 69 1.79 7.74 7.23
CA CYS A 69 1.21 7.74 8.55
C CYS A 69 1.14 9.15 9.10
N GLU A 70 0.13 9.41 9.91
CA GLU A 70 0.05 10.54 10.81
C GLU A 70 0.64 10.14 12.17
N TYR A 71 1.57 10.98 12.66
CA TYR A 71 2.19 10.86 13.97
C TYR A 71 2.08 12.18 14.71
N GLU A 72 1.38 12.19 15.86
CA GLU A 72 1.20 13.38 16.69
C GLU A 72 0.66 14.60 15.91
N PHE A 73 -0.29 14.38 14.99
CA PHE A 73 -0.88 15.37 14.08
C PHE A 73 0.02 15.87 12.92
N TYR A 74 1.08 15.14 12.59
CA TYR A 74 1.98 15.39 11.45
C TYR A 74 2.08 14.23 10.48
#